data_AF-A0A227IZK2-F1
#
_entry.id   AF-A0A227IZK2-F1
#
_cell.length_a   1.000
_cell.length_b   1.000
_cell.length_c   1.000
_cell.angle_alpha   90.00
_cell.angle_beta   90.00
_cell.angle_gamma   90.00
#
_symmetry.space_group_name_H-M   'P 1'
#
loop_
_entity.id
_entity.type
_entity.pdbx_description
1 polymer ?
#
loop_
_entity_poly.entity_id
_entity_poly.type
_entity_poly.pdbx_seq_one_letter_code
_entity_poly.pdbx_strand_id
1 'polypeptide(L)'
;NIYFDLPHKAIAKGLSFQAKAYGEYTDKQTRDISHLVEWDSTDCSVVMPGINGIFTAQDEGDADIYAELDGLTSTHGSITVTPAVLVSM
;
A
#
# COMPACT_ATOMS: atom_id res chain seq x y z
N ASN A 1 8.27 -13.32 9.17
CA ASN A 1 7.40 -13.14 7.98
C ASN A 1 6.94 -11.70 7.90
N ILE A 2 6.81 -11.15 6.69
CA ILE A 2 6.25 -9.80 6.51
C ILE A 2 4.85 -9.94 5.91
N TYR A 3 3.86 -9.34 6.55
CA TYR A 3 2.51 -9.23 6.04
C TYR A 3 2.13 -7.77 5.90
N PHE A 4 1.26 -7.55 4.95
CA PHE A 4 0.85 -6.26 4.50
C PHE A 4 -0.68 -6.20 4.56
N ASP A 5 -1.20 -5.09 5.05
CA ASP A 5 -2.64 -4.87 5.19
C ASP A 5 -3.05 -3.59 4.43
N LEU A 6 -4.02 -3.76 3.54
CA LEU A 6 -4.67 -2.66 2.82
C LEU A 6 -5.98 -2.31 3.52
N PRO A 7 -6.18 -1.05 3.93
CA PRO A 7 -7.47 -0.63 4.45
C PRO A 7 -8.57 -0.67 3.37
N HIS A 8 -8.20 -0.57 2.10
CA HIS A 8 -9.12 -0.51 0.97
C HIS A 8 -8.59 -1.31 -0.22
N LYS A 9 -9.48 -2.05 -0.90
CA LYS A 9 -9.18 -2.73 -2.16
C LYS A 9 -9.43 -1.86 -3.39
N ALA A 10 -10.16 -0.76 -3.21
CA ALA A 10 -10.41 0.20 -4.26
C ALA A 10 -10.43 1.62 -3.68
N ILE A 11 -9.93 2.58 -4.45
CA ILE A 11 -9.87 3.98 -4.05
C ILE A 11 -10.23 4.88 -5.24
N ALA A 12 -10.93 5.97 -4.98
CA ALA A 12 -11.23 6.94 -6.03
C ALA A 12 -9.97 7.74 -6.40
N LYS A 13 -9.80 8.01 -7.70
CA LYS A 13 -8.75 8.89 -8.22
C LYS A 13 -8.70 10.21 -7.46
N GLY A 14 -7.49 10.63 -7.09
CA GLY A 14 -7.21 11.85 -6.34
C GLY A 14 -7.25 11.70 -4.81
N LEU A 15 -7.62 10.53 -4.29
CA LEU A 15 -7.55 10.25 -2.86
C LEU A 15 -6.23 9.57 -2.48
N SER A 16 -5.82 9.79 -1.23
CA SER A 16 -4.69 9.11 -0.60
C SER A 16 -5.16 8.15 0.47
N PHE A 17 -4.43 7.05 0.65
CA PHE A 17 -4.66 6.08 1.70
C PHE A 17 -3.35 5.66 2.33
N GLN A 18 -3.43 5.12 3.55
CA GLN A 18 -2.27 4.61 4.26
C GLN A 18 -2.33 3.09 4.34
N ALA A 19 -1.34 2.41 3.77
CA ALA A 19 -1.15 0.98 3.96
C ALA A 19 -0.22 0.72 5.15
N LYS A 20 -0.35 -0.46 5.74
CA LYS A 20 0.48 -0.85 6.90
C LYS A 20 1.19 -2.16 6.63
N ALA A 21 2.48 -2.18 6.93
CA ALA A 21 3.31 -3.37 6.89
C ALA A 21 3.64 -3.80 8.31
N TYR A 22 3.56 -5.10 8.53
CA TYR A 22 3.76 -5.73 9.82
C TYR A 22 4.79 -6.86 9.69
N GLY A 23 5.80 -6.80 10.54
CA GLY A 23 6.84 -7.81 10.64
C GLY A 23 6.56 -8.73 11.81
N GLU A 24 6.48 -10.03 11.56
CA GLU A 24 6.54 -11.05 12.60
C GLU A 24 7.99 -11.42 12.87
N TYR A 25 8.40 -11.11 14.10
CA TYR A 25 9.72 -11.41 14.64
C TYR A 25 9.77 -12.85 15.19
N THR A 26 10.98 -13.35 15.42
CA THR A 26 11.24 -14.68 15.99
C THR A 26 10.52 -14.92 17.33
N ASP A 27 10.19 -13.84 18.05
CA ASP A 27 9.45 -13.87 19.30
C ASP A 27 7.92 -13.98 19.12
N LYS A 28 7.44 -14.23 17.88
CA LYS A 28 6.01 -14.22 17.47
C LYS A 28 5.29 -12.88 17.69
N GLN A 29 6.05 -11.84 17.99
CA GLN A 29 5.53 -10.49 18.13
C GLN A 29 5.43 -9.86 16.75
N THR A 30 4.25 -9.33 16.45
CA THR A 30 4.01 -8.44 15.33
C THR A 30 4.45 -7.03 15.70
N ARG A 31 5.22 -6.37 14.84
CA ARG A 31 5.46 -4.92 14.96
C ARG A 31 5.11 -4.23 13.66
N ASP A 32 4.60 -3.02 13.80
CA ASP A 32 4.44 -2.12 12.66
C ASP A 32 5.84 -1.73 12.15
N ILE A 33 6.11 -2.10 10.91
CA ILE A 33 7.34 -1.82 10.19
C ILE A 33 7.08 -0.94 8.97
N SER A 34 5.91 -0.29 8.89
CA SER A 34 5.51 0.56 7.76
C SER A 34 6.48 1.73 7.49
N HIS A 35 7.22 2.15 8.52
CA HIS A 35 8.26 3.18 8.44
C HIS A 35 9.65 2.64 8.08
N LEU A 36 9.85 1.32 8.19
CA LEU A 36 11.12 0.65 7.95
C LEU A 36 11.17 0.05 6.55
N VAL A 37 10.02 -0.40 6.03
CA VAL A 37 9.92 -1.00 4.70
C VAL A 37 9.96 0.06 3.60
N GLU A 38 10.55 -0.32 2.47
CA GLU A 38 10.43 0.42 1.21
C GLU A 38 9.14 0.02 0.52
N TRP A 39 8.33 1.03 0.20
CA TRP A 39 7.03 0.86 -0.43
C TRP A 39 7.15 1.06 -1.93
N ASP A 40 6.64 0.09 -2.69
CA ASP A 40 6.71 0.11 -4.15
C ASP A 40 5.36 -0.26 -4.77
N SER A 41 5.19 0.11 -6.03
CA SER A 41 3.98 -0.20 -6.80
C SER A 41 4.33 -0.62 -8.22
N THR A 42 3.60 -1.60 -8.74
CA THR A 42 3.78 -2.05 -10.12
C THR A 42 3.43 -0.98 -11.15
N ASP A 43 2.58 -0.01 -10.79
CA ASP A 43 2.23 1.11 -11.65
C ASP A 43 2.12 2.42 -10.85
N CYS A 44 3.25 3.12 -10.74
CA CYS A 44 3.33 4.42 -10.08
C CYS A 44 2.49 5.52 -10.75
N SER A 45 2.04 5.32 -12.00
CA SER A 45 1.15 6.26 -12.69
C SER A 45 -0.30 6.13 -12.18
N VAL A 46 -0.68 4.93 -11.74
CA VAL A 46 -2.00 4.62 -11.18
C VAL A 46 -1.99 4.88 -9.67
N VAL A 47 -1.04 4.30 -8.94
CA VAL A 47 -0.85 4.53 -7.51
C VAL A 47 0.59 4.88 -7.18
N MET A 48 0.80 6.12 -6.77
CA MET A 48 2.12 6.62 -6.38
C MET A 48 2.42 6.22 -4.93
N PRO A 49 3.46 5.41 -4.66
CA PRO A 49 3.96 5.19 -3.32
C PRO A 49 4.56 6.46 -2.73
N GLY A 50 4.32 6.67 -1.44
CA GLY A 50 4.85 7.78 -0.66
C GLY A 50 5.47 7.31 0.64
N ILE A 51 5.81 8.29 1.48
CA ILE A 51 6.56 8.03 2.72
C ILE A 51 5.66 7.37 3.76
N ASN A 52 6.20 6.42 4.53
CA ASN A 52 5.50 5.73 5.63
C ASN A 52 4.24 4.96 5.19
N GLY A 53 4.22 4.46 3.96
CA GLY A 53 3.08 3.70 3.42
C GLY A 53 1.89 4.57 3.04
N ILE A 54 2.10 5.86 2.81
CA ILE A 54 1.06 6.74 2.25
C ILE A 54 1.09 6.61 0.73
N PHE A 55 0.00 6.15 0.14
CA PHE A 55 -0.15 6.00 -1.30
C PHE A 55 -1.15 7.02 -1.83
N THR A 56 -0.90 7.54 -3.04
CA THR A 56 -1.78 8.49 -3.72
C THR A 56 -2.30 7.88 -5.00
N ALA A 57 -3.63 7.79 -5.15
CA ALA A 57 -4.26 7.35 -6.38
C ALA A 57 -4.23 8.48 -7.42
N GLN A 58 -3.42 8.32 -8.46
CA GLN A 58 -3.21 9.35 -9.49
C GLN A 58 -4.06 9.10 -10.73
N ASP A 59 -4.15 7.86 -11.20
CA ASP A 59 -4.95 7.52 -12.37
C ASP A 59 -5.73 6.23 -12.21
N GLU A 60 -6.75 6.06 -13.04
CA GLU A 60 -7.65 4.91 -13.02
C GLU A 60 -6.94 3.66 -13.56
N GLY A 61 -7.12 2.53 -12.89
CA GLY A 61 -6.46 1.28 -13.25
C GLY A 61 -6.24 0.37 -12.06
N ASP A 62 -5.60 -0.75 -12.29
CA ASP A 62 -5.20 -1.70 -11.26
C ASP A 62 -3.69 -1.60 -11.04
N ALA A 63 -3.28 -1.51 -9.77
CA ALA A 63 -1.89 -1.53 -9.37
C ALA A 63 -1.71 -2.50 -8.21
N ASP A 64 -0.59 -3.21 -8.20
CA ASP A 64 -0.19 -3.98 -7.03
C ASP A 64 0.80 -3.16 -6.20
N ILE A 65 0.64 -3.24 -4.89
CA ILE A 65 1.50 -2.60 -3.90
C ILE A 65 2.19 -3.66 -3.10
N TYR A 66 3.48 -3.47 -2.84
CA TYR A 66 4.26 -4.36 -2.01
C TYR A 66 5.27 -3.56 -1.20
N ALA A 67 5.71 -4.16 -0.11
CA ALA A 67 6.71 -3.61 0.80
C ALA A 67 7.94 -4.51 0.78
N GLU A 68 9.13 -3.94 0.74
CA GLU A 68 10.39 -4.66 0.85
C GLU A 68 11.18 -4.19 2.07
N LEU A 69 11.78 -5.12 2.82
CA LEU A 69 12.64 -4.80 3.95
C LEU A 69 13.82 -5.78 4.00
N ASP A 70 15.05 -5.27 3.90
CA ASP A 70 16.28 -6.09 3.99
C ASP A 70 16.26 -7.29 3.00
N GLY A 71 15.69 -7.10 1.81
CA GLY A 71 15.54 -8.14 0.78
C GLY A 71 14.39 -9.13 1.03
N LEU A 72 13.54 -8.90 2.03
CA LEU A 72 12.28 -9.61 2.22
C LEU A 72 11.13 -8.81 1.61
N THR A 73 10.51 -9.36 0.57
CA THR A 73 9.31 -8.80 -0.04
C THR A 73 8.05 -9.29 0.68
N SER A 74 7.12 -8.38 0.95
CA SER A 74 5.81 -8.70 1.52
C SER A 74 4.90 -9.36 0.49
N THR A 75 3.72 -9.82 0.94
CA THR A 75 2.62 -10.15 0.03
C THR A 75 2.22 -8.92 -0.79
N HIS A 76 1.85 -9.15 -2.06
CA HIS A 76 1.35 -8.11 -2.95
C HIS A 76 -0.12 -7.82 -2.65
N GLY A 77 -0.46 -6.54 -2.59
CA GLY A 77 -1.81 -6.05 -2.44
C GLY A 77 -2.31 -5.40 -3.71
N SER A 78 -3.27 -6.04 -4.37
CA SER A 78 -3.94 -5.43 -5.51
C SER A 78 -4.88 -4.33 -5.05
N ILE A 79 -4.73 -3.14 -5.63
CA ILE A 79 -5.62 -2.00 -5.47
C ILE A 79 -6.14 -1.53 -6.83
N THR A 80 -7.45 -1.29 -6.89
CA THR A 80 -8.11 -0.74 -8.07
C THR A 80 -8.42 0.74 -7.85
N VAL A 81 -7.82 1.61 -8.65
CA VAL A 81 -8.20 3.02 -8.69
C VAL A 81 -9.42 3.17 -9.58
N THR A 82 -10.53 3.55 -8.96
CA THR A 82 -11.77 3.86 -9.65
C THR A 82 -11.78 5.34 -10.06
N PRO A 83 -12.58 5.72 -11.07
CA PRO A 83 -12.83 7.12 -11.38
C PRO A 83 -13.24 7.87 -10.12
N ALA A 84 -12.90 9.16 -10.06
CA ALA A 84 -13.22 10.03 -8.93
C ALA A 84 -14.73 10.02 -8.65
N VAL A 85 -15.20 9.12 -7.77
CA VAL A 85 -16.57 9.15 -7.29
C VAL A 85 -16.58 10.26 -6.25
N LEU A 86 -17.00 11.44 -6.67
CA LEU A 86 -17.28 12.54 -5.76
C LEU A 86 -18.34 12.03 -4.77
N VAL A 87 -17.93 11.57 -3.58
CA VAL A 87 -18.87 11.44 -2.48
C VAL A 87 -19.14 12.86 -2.03
N SER A 88 -20.03 13.54 -2.75
CA SER A 88 -20.74 14.69 -2.23
C SER A 88 -21.49 14.22 -1.00
N MET A 89 -21.10 14.71 0.16
CA MET A 89 -21.98 14.77 1.33
C MET A 89 -22.55 16.19 1.45
#